data_AF-A0A2V9QI81-F1
#
_entry.id   AF-A0A2V9QI81-F1
#
_cell.length_a   1.000
_cell.length_b   1.000
_cell.length_c   1.000
_cell.angle_alpha   90.00
_cell.angle_beta   90.00
_cell.angle_gamma   90.00
#
_symmetry.space_group_name_H-M   'P 1'
#
loop_
_entity.id
_entity.type
_entity.pdbx_description
1 polymer ?
#
loop_
_entity_poly.entity_id
_entity_poly.type
_entity_poly.pdbx_seq_one_letter_code
_entity_poly.pdbx_strand_id
1 'polypeptide(L)'
;QGDTWNAYDTPLVSSPSAGAFTVGFRDPWHGIVGGGDLDPGDPNNAKTAVSSDGGVTWKLTNSPPVTGAIFGLSYVGQRGGDQSGGGAVVITANTGGAAWTPDEGNTWFPLAGVTGYWAVAFASPQAGWLVGTGGTILKISF
;
A
#
# COMPACT_ATOMS: atom_id res chain seq x y z
N GLN A 1 10.12 11.37 -24.83
CA GLN A 1 8.99 11.02 -25.71
C GLN A 1 8.06 10.16 -24.86
N GLY A 2 6.87 10.67 -24.58
CA GLY A 2 5.95 10.12 -23.57
C GLY A 2 4.53 10.12 -24.10
N ASP A 3 4.37 9.66 -25.35
CA ASP A 3 3.15 9.87 -26.14
C ASP A 3 2.28 8.61 -26.25
N THR A 4 2.55 7.58 -25.44
CA THR A 4 1.71 6.36 -25.38
C THR A 4 1.35 6.06 -23.94
N TRP A 5 0.22 6.59 -23.49
CA TRP A 5 -0.36 6.27 -22.18
C TRP A 5 -1.53 5.32 -22.38
N ASN A 6 -1.53 4.23 -21.61
CA ASN A 6 -2.70 3.38 -21.44
C ASN A 6 -3.21 3.54 -20.01
N ALA A 7 -4.52 3.57 -19.84
CA ALA A 7 -5.17 3.53 -18.54
C ALA A 7 -5.82 2.15 -18.36
N TYR A 8 -5.71 1.60 -17.16
CA TYR A 8 -6.27 0.31 -16.80
C TYR A 8 -7.03 0.44 -15.49
N ASP A 9 -8.20 -0.19 -15.44
CA ASP A 9 -9.06 -0.12 -14.26
C ASP A 9 -8.50 -0.99 -13.13
N THR A 10 -8.71 -0.53 -11.90
CA THR A 10 -8.50 -1.34 -10.69
C THR A 10 -9.86 -1.79 -10.16
N PRO A 11 -9.93 -2.89 -9.39
CA PRO A 11 -11.18 -3.31 -8.75
C PRO A 11 -11.52 -2.51 -7.48
N LEU A 12 -10.78 -1.44 -7.16
CA LEU A 12 -11.09 -0.59 -6.01
C LEU A 12 -12.36 0.23 -6.31
N VAL A 13 -13.13 0.50 -5.26
CA VAL A 13 -14.32 1.36 -5.35
C VAL A 13 -13.91 2.74 -5.84
N SER A 14 -14.65 3.26 -6.82
CA SER A 14 -14.45 4.60 -7.38
C SER A 14 -15.68 5.47 -7.11
N SER A 15 -15.45 6.63 -6.51
CA SER A 15 -16.46 7.65 -6.22
C SER A 15 -15.79 9.03 -6.17
N PRO A 16 -16.52 10.14 -5.97
CA PRO A 16 -15.88 11.44 -5.73
C PRO A 16 -14.92 11.46 -4.53
N SER A 17 -15.06 10.53 -3.59
CA SER A 17 -14.22 10.39 -2.39
C SER A 17 -13.45 9.07 -2.32
N ALA A 18 -13.64 8.16 -3.28
CA ALA A 18 -13.03 6.83 -3.29
C ALA A 18 -12.19 6.56 -4.53
N GLY A 19 -11.10 5.82 -4.35
CA GLY A 19 -10.28 5.33 -5.45
C GLY A 19 -8.97 4.70 -4.98
N ALA A 20 -8.09 4.45 -5.95
CA ALA A 20 -6.70 4.13 -5.72
C ALA A 20 -5.91 5.42 -5.40
N PHE A 21 -5.17 5.44 -4.29
CA PHE A 21 -4.38 6.60 -3.86
C PHE A 21 -2.88 6.34 -3.85
N THR A 22 -2.46 5.07 -3.86
CA THR A 22 -1.05 4.71 -3.83
C THR A 22 -0.81 3.42 -4.60
N VAL A 23 0.37 3.31 -5.21
CA VAL A 23 0.80 2.12 -5.97
C VAL A 23 2.29 1.92 -5.77
N GLY A 24 2.71 0.66 -5.71
CA GLY A 24 4.11 0.26 -5.69
C GLY A 24 4.32 -0.93 -6.61
N PHE A 25 5.50 -0.99 -7.23
CA PHE A 25 5.97 -2.14 -8.02
C PHE A 25 7.31 -2.60 -7.47
N ARG A 26 7.47 -3.90 -7.25
CA ARG A 26 8.76 -4.50 -6.84
C ARG A 26 9.66 -4.82 -8.02
N ASP A 27 9.04 -5.03 -9.18
CA ASP A 27 9.66 -5.28 -10.47
C ASP A 27 8.70 -4.78 -11.58
N PRO A 28 9.08 -4.84 -12.87
CA PRO A 28 8.23 -4.32 -13.95
C PRO A 28 6.86 -5.02 -14.13
N TRP A 29 6.62 -6.15 -13.46
CA TRP A 29 5.42 -6.98 -13.67
C TRP A 29 4.54 -7.07 -12.42
N HIS A 30 5.15 -7.07 -11.24
CA HIS A 30 4.46 -7.29 -9.97
C HIS A 30 4.31 -6.01 -9.18
N GLY A 31 3.06 -5.65 -8.91
CA GLY A 31 2.73 -4.45 -8.15
C GLY A 31 1.51 -4.63 -7.27
N ILE A 32 1.38 -3.70 -6.32
CA ILE A 32 0.24 -3.58 -5.41
C ILE A 32 -0.26 -2.14 -5.43
N VAL A 33 -1.58 -1.99 -5.49
CA VAL A 33 -2.29 -0.71 -5.39
C VAL A 33 -3.09 -0.70 -4.10
N GLY A 34 -3.15 0.45 -3.44
CA GLY A 34 -3.92 0.67 -2.22
C GLY A 34 -4.78 1.92 -2.31
N GLY A 35 -5.89 1.89 -1.59
CA GLY A 35 -6.82 3.01 -1.51
C GLY A 35 -8.00 2.72 -0.63
N GLY A 36 -9.12 3.38 -0.92
CA GLY A 36 -10.34 3.34 -0.12
C GLY A 36 -11.20 4.57 -0.40
N ASP A 37 -12.11 4.85 0.51
CA ASP A 37 -13.01 5.99 0.56
C ASP A 37 -12.59 6.94 1.70
N LEU A 38 -12.67 8.24 1.45
CA LEU A 38 -12.42 9.30 2.43
C LEU A 38 -13.66 9.61 3.28
N ASP A 39 -14.82 9.02 2.99
CA ASP A 39 -16.03 9.18 3.79
C ASP A 39 -15.84 8.62 5.22
N PRO A 40 -15.88 9.49 6.26
CA PRO A 40 -15.77 9.04 7.64
C PRO A 40 -16.96 8.17 8.11
N GLY A 41 -18.08 8.16 7.37
CA GLY A 41 -19.25 7.32 7.64
C GLY A 41 -19.07 5.84 7.29
N ASP A 42 -18.10 5.51 6.43
CA ASP A 42 -17.74 4.12 6.08
C ASP A 42 -16.24 3.86 6.32
N PRO A 43 -15.77 3.76 7.56
CA PRO A 43 -14.35 3.63 7.85
C PRO A 43 -13.74 2.27 7.48
N ASN A 44 -14.52 1.25 7.12
CA ASN A 44 -14.00 -0.11 6.84
C ASN A 44 -13.79 -0.37 5.34
N ASN A 45 -13.37 0.68 4.63
CA ASN A 45 -13.31 0.71 3.17
C ASN A 45 -11.92 0.44 2.59
N ALA A 46 -10.86 0.35 3.41
CA ALA A 46 -9.50 0.11 2.94
C ALA A 46 -9.42 -1.15 2.05
N LYS A 47 -8.87 -1.02 0.84
CA LYS A 47 -8.67 -2.12 -0.09
C LYS A 47 -7.30 -2.04 -0.75
N THR A 48 -6.76 -3.22 -1.06
CA THR A 48 -5.59 -3.34 -1.94
C THR A 48 -5.86 -4.35 -3.04
N ALA A 49 -5.17 -4.22 -4.16
CA ALA A 49 -5.18 -5.17 -5.26
C ALA A 49 -3.77 -5.39 -5.79
N VAL A 50 -3.49 -6.57 -6.32
CA VAL A 50 -2.19 -6.94 -6.90
C VAL A 50 -2.29 -7.16 -8.40
N SER A 51 -1.19 -6.87 -9.10
CA SER A 51 -0.99 -7.18 -10.51
C SER A 51 0.23 -8.07 -10.69
N SER A 52 0.21 -8.92 -11.72
CA SER A 52 1.33 -9.74 -12.17
C SER A 52 1.64 -9.54 -13.66
N ASP A 53 1.09 -8.50 -14.28
CA ASP A 53 1.19 -8.21 -15.71
C ASP A 53 1.55 -6.74 -16.00
N GLY A 54 2.21 -6.08 -15.05
CA GLY A 54 2.66 -4.69 -15.21
C GLY A 54 1.55 -3.66 -15.02
N GLY A 55 0.49 -4.02 -14.31
CA GLY A 55 -0.64 -3.14 -14.00
C GLY A 55 -1.74 -3.11 -15.05
N VAL A 56 -1.76 -4.08 -15.97
CA VAL A 56 -2.83 -4.22 -16.99
C VAL A 56 -4.09 -4.83 -16.36
N THR A 57 -3.92 -5.83 -15.49
CA THR A 57 -5.00 -6.42 -14.69
C THR A 57 -4.66 -6.43 -13.21
N TRP A 58 -5.70 -6.33 -12.38
CA TRP A 58 -5.59 -6.21 -10.93
C TRP A 58 -6.59 -7.15 -10.24
N LYS A 59 -6.16 -7.80 -9.16
CA LYS A 59 -6.99 -8.68 -8.33
C LYS A 59 -7.00 -8.22 -6.89
N LEU A 60 -8.18 -8.10 -6.28
CA LEU A 60 -8.32 -7.77 -4.86
C LEU A 60 -7.59 -8.78 -3.98
N THR A 61 -6.96 -8.27 -2.93
CA THR A 61 -6.34 -9.06 -1.86
C THR A 61 -7.29 -9.17 -0.67
N ASN A 62 -6.82 -9.77 0.44
CA ASN A 62 -7.55 -9.70 1.70
C ASN A 62 -7.57 -8.26 2.25
N SER A 63 -8.67 -7.88 2.90
CA SER A 63 -8.82 -6.51 3.42
C SER A 63 -7.77 -6.24 4.51
N PRO A 64 -6.99 -5.16 4.40
CA PRO A 64 -6.02 -4.81 5.43
C PRO A 64 -6.71 -4.38 6.74
N PRO A 65 -6.09 -4.61 7.91
CA PRO A 65 -6.65 -4.27 9.21
C PRO A 65 -6.39 -2.81 9.58
N VAL A 66 -6.79 -1.89 8.70
CA VAL A 66 -6.76 -0.43 8.90
C VAL A 66 -8.12 0.15 8.56
N THR A 67 -8.42 1.34 9.06
CA THR A 67 -9.64 2.08 8.70
C THR A 67 -9.35 3.29 7.81
N GLY A 68 -10.35 3.77 7.09
CA GLY A 68 -10.23 4.84 6.09
C GLY A 68 -9.42 4.40 4.87
N ALA A 69 -8.98 5.39 4.10
CA ALA A 69 -8.21 5.14 2.89
C ALA A 69 -6.71 4.96 3.16
N ILE A 70 -6.08 4.10 2.36
CA ILE A 70 -4.64 3.92 2.35
C ILE A 70 -3.99 5.05 1.53
N PHE A 71 -3.17 5.86 2.17
CA PHE A 71 -2.47 6.99 1.54
C PHE A 71 -1.05 6.65 1.10
N GLY A 72 -0.38 5.80 1.87
CA GLY A 72 1.01 5.44 1.67
C GLY A 72 1.16 3.94 1.58
N LEU A 73 1.98 3.50 0.63
CA LEU A 73 2.36 2.11 0.44
C LEU A 73 3.83 2.06 0.03
N SER A 74 4.59 1.12 0.59
CA SER A 74 5.95 0.83 0.12
C SER A 74 6.23 -0.65 0.28
N TYR A 75 6.86 -1.24 -0.74
CA TYR A 75 7.55 -2.50 -0.58
C TYR A 75 8.68 -2.34 0.44
N VAL A 76 8.86 -3.36 1.27
CA VAL A 76 10.06 -3.60 2.07
C VAL A 76 11.06 -4.27 1.13
N GLY A 77 12.24 -3.66 0.92
CA GLY A 77 13.23 -4.20 -0.01
C GLY A 77 13.57 -5.67 0.30
N GLN A 78 13.81 -6.48 -0.73
CA GLN A 78 14.14 -7.91 -0.56
C GLN A 78 15.59 -8.11 -0.12
N ARG A 79 15.84 -9.04 0.82
CA ARG A 79 17.20 -9.42 1.22
C ARG A 79 17.66 -10.61 0.37
N GLY A 80 18.48 -10.34 -0.63
CA GLY A 80 18.92 -11.35 -1.59
C GLY A 80 17.89 -11.52 -2.70
N GLY A 81 18.33 -11.49 -3.96
CA GLY A 81 17.50 -11.29 -5.15
C GLY A 81 16.55 -12.43 -5.53
N ASP A 82 16.01 -13.18 -4.58
CA ASP A 82 14.92 -14.11 -4.84
C ASP A 82 13.61 -13.34 -5.02
N GLN A 83 13.20 -13.18 -6.28
CA GLN A 83 11.97 -12.51 -6.68
C GLN A 83 10.78 -13.49 -6.80
N SER A 84 10.97 -14.76 -6.42
CA SER A 84 9.98 -15.83 -6.63
C SER A 84 8.84 -15.85 -5.62
N GLY A 85 8.98 -15.15 -4.48
CA GLY A 85 7.94 -14.96 -3.46
C GLY A 85 7.23 -13.61 -3.54
N GLY A 86 6.09 -13.49 -2.86
CA GLY A 86 5.41 -12.21 -2.66
C GLY A 86 6.31 -11.20 -1.92
N GLY A 87 6.24 -9.93 -2.30
CA GLY A 87 6.94 -8.86 -1.60
C GLY A 87 6.27 -8.43 -0.29
N ALA A 88 7.07 -8.23 0.76
CA ALA A 88 6.59 -7.60 1.98
C ALA A 88 6.25 -6.13 1.71
N VAL A 89 5.11 -5.65 2.23
CA VAL A 89 4.59 -4.29 1.99
C VAL A 89 4.11 -3.68 3.29
N VAL A 90 4.36 -2.38 3.47
CA VAL A 90 3.77 -1.57 4.55
C VAL A 90 2.79 -0.57 3.95
N ILE A 91 1.68 -0.37 4.64
CA ILE A 91 0.66 0.63 4.30
C ILE A 91 0.39 1.59 5.46
N THR A 92 -0.06 2.81 5.14
CA THR A 92 -0.48 3.82 6.13
C THR A 92 -1.82 4.45 5.76
N ALA A 93 -2.70 4.62 6.75
CA ALA A 93 -4.05 5.14 6.61
C ALA A 93 -4.36 6.30 7.60
N ASN A 94 -3.38 7.18 7.84
CA ASN A 94 -3.48 8.30 8.79
C ASN A 94 -4.00 7.84 10.18
N THR A 95 -5.13 8.37 10.66
CA THR A 95 -5.73 8.02 11.95
C THR A 95 -6.23 6.58 11.99
N GLY A 96 -6.47 5.96 10.84
CA GLY A 96 -6.85 4.56 10.73
C GLY A 96 -5.71 3.55 10.87
N GLY A 97 -4.48 4.05 11.06
CA GLY A 97 -3.33 3.27 11.49
C GLY A 97 -2.40 2.86 10.36
N ALA A 98 -1.60 1.82 10.61
CA ALA A 98 -0.69 1.23 9.65
C ALA A 98 -0.69 -0.29 9.79
N ALA A 99 -0.37 -0.99 8.72
CA ALA A 99 -0.30 -2.44 8.68
C ALA A 99 0.80 -2.88 7.72
N TRP A 100 1.18 -4.15 7.83
CA TRP A 100 2.12 -4.77 6.91
C TRP A 100 1.65 -6.17 6.50
N THR A 101 2.15 -6.61 5.36
CA THR A 101 1.91 -7.95 4.81
C THR A 101 3.25 -8.53 4.37
N PRO A 102 3.54 -9.81 4.65
CA PRO A 102 4.73 -10.50 4.11
C PRO A 102 4.54 -10.99 2.67
N ASP A 103 3.30 -11.01 2.17
CA ASP A 103 2.88 -11.84 1.04
C ASP A 103 1.88 -11.09 0.12
N GLU A 104 2.16 -9.80 -0.12
CA GLU A 104 1.40 -8.91 -1.03
C GLU A 104 -0.11 -8.88 -0.77
N GLY A 105 -0.50 -9.00 0.50
CA GLY A 105 -1.87 -8.82 0.96
C GLY A 105 -2.68 -10.11 1.12
N ASN A 106 -2.04 -11.29 1.05
CA ASN A 106 -2.70 -12.54 1.43
C ASN A 106 -2.88 -12.61 2.96
N THR A 107 -1.90 -12.16 3.72
CA THR A 107 -1.90 -12.10 5.19
C THR A 107 -1.53 -10.71 5.64
N TRP A 108 -2.26 -10.16 6.61
CA TRP A 108 -2.00 -8.83 7.14
C TRP A 108 -1.79 -8.83 8.64
N PHE A 109 -0.92 -7.92 9.09
CA PHE A 109 -0.61 -7.69 10.49
C PHE A 109 -0.66 -6.20 10.80
N PRO A 110 -1.36 -5.77 11.87
CA PRO A 110 -1.36 -4.36 12.26
C PRO A 110 0.00 -3.94 12.81
N LEU A 111 0.42 -2.71 12.51
CA LEU A 111 1.50 -2.04 13.22
C LEU A 111 0.90 -1.33 14.44
N ALA A 112 0.77 -2.07 15.54
CA ALA A 112 0.11 -1.60 16.75
C ALA A 112 0.71 -0.29 17.28
N GLY A 113 -0.14 0.69 17.59
CA GLY A 113 0.26 2.00 18.10
C GLY A 113 0.77 2.98 17.04
N VAL A 114 0.85 2.58 15.76
CA VAL A 114 1.24 3.46 14.65
C VAL A 114 0.00 4.09 14.04
N THR A 115 -0.21 5.39 14.27
CA THR A 115 -1.30 6.19 13.69
C THR A 115 -0.79 7.59 13.33
N GLY A 116 -1.52 8.29 12.46
CA GLY A 116 -1.23 9.67 12.07
C GLY A 116 -0.20 9.83 10.95
N TYR A 117 0.09 8.78 10.18
CA TYR A 117 1.08 8.79 9.09
C TYR A 117 0.42 8.67 7.72
N TRP A 118 0.98 9.38 6.72
CA TRP A 118 0.42 9.52 5.37
C TRP A 118 1.25 8.82 4.30
N ALA A 119 2.56 8.76 4.50
CA ALA A 119 3.48 8.16 3.54
C ALA A 119 4.48 7.27 4.26
N VAL A 120 4.98 6.28 3.53
CA VAL A 120 5.99 5.33 3.97
C VAL A 120 6.99 5.10 2.83
N ALA A 121 8.27 4.94 3.17
CA ALA A 121 9.31 4.55 2.22
C ALA A 121 10.35 3.67 2.90
N PHE A 122 10.92 2.72 2.16
CA PHE A 122 12.02 1.87 2.58
C PHE A 122 13.28 2.14 1.76
N ALA A 123 14.41 2.35 2.44
CA ALA A 123 15.73 2.38 1.80
C ALA A 123 16.36 0.98 1.75
N SER A 124 15.96 0.09 2.66
CA SER A 124 16.40 -1.31 2.74
C SER A 124 15.41 -2.08 3.62
N PRO A 125 15.44 -3.43 3.64
CA PRO A 125 14.59 -4.19 4.56
C PRO A 125 14.74 -3.78 6.04
N GLN A 126 15.91 -3.29 6.47
CA GLN A 126 16.18 -2.89 7.85
C GLN A 126 15.94 -1.39 8.13
N ALA A 127 15.50 -0.61 7.14
CA ALA A 127 15.35 0.82 7.29
C ALA A 127 14.21 1.38 6.44
N GLY A 128 13.07 1.64 7.10
CA GLY A 128 11.95 2.39 6.56
C GLY A 128 11.52 3.53 7.46
N TRP A 129 10.83 4.50 6.88
CA TRP A 129 10.32 5.67 7.59
C TRP A 129 8.88 5.97 7.18
N LEU A 130 8.08 6.34 8.18
CA LEU A 130 6.74 6.88 8.02
C LEU A 130 6.80 8.38 8.33
N VAL A 131 6.06 9.18 7.57
CA VAL A 131 5.94 10.63 7.78
C VAL A 131 4.48 11.04 7.94
N GLY A 132 4.23 11.96 8.87
CA GLY A 132 2.90 12.10 9.44
C GLY A 132 2.53 13.48 9.96
N THR A 133 1.37 13.52 10.60
CA THR A 133 0.82 14.69 11.29
C THR A 133 1.84 15.30 12.27
N GLY A 134 1.79 16.63 12.43
CA GLY A 134 2.73 17.35 13.29
C GLY A 134 4.19 17.36 12.81
N GLY A 135 4.47 17.00 11.55
CA GLY A 135 5.83 16.90 11.03
C GLY A 135 6.62 15.73 11.62
N THR A 136 5.92 14.70 12.08
CA THR A 136 6.54 13.53 12.72
C THR A 136 7.19 12.60 11.70
N ILE A 137 8.30 11.99 12.13
CA ILE A 137 9.00 10.94 11.39
C ILE A 137 9.15 9.74 12.33
N LEU A 138 8.69 8.56 11.89
CA LEU A 138 8.86 7.30 12.61
C LEU A 138 9.74 6.37 11.80
N LYS A 139 10.83 5.88 12.40
CA LYS A 139 11.66 4.83 11.79
C LYS A 139 11.13 3.45 12.18
N ILE A 140 11.07 2.54 11.21
CA ILE A 140 10.74 1.13 11.39
C ILE A 140 11.75 0.22 10.68
N SER A 141 11.78 -1.05 11.09
CA SER A 141 12.64 -2.10 10.54
C SER A 141 11.91 -3.44 10.58
N PHE A 142 12.14 -4.28 9.56
CA PHE A 142 11.64 -5.66 9.49
C PHE A 142 12.79 -6.67 9.60
#